data_AF-A0A164WYS9-F1
#
_entry.id   AF-A0A164WYS9-F1
#
_cell.length_a   1.000
_cell.length_b   1.000
_cell.length_c   1.000
_cell.angle_alpha   90.00
_cell.angle_beta   90.00
_cell.angle_gamma   90.00
#
_symmetry.space_group_name_H-M   'P 1'
#
loop_
_entity.id
_entity.type
_entity.pdbx_description
1 polymer ?
#
loop_
_entity_poly.entity_id
_entity_poly.type
_entity_poly.pdbx_seq_one_letter_code
_entity_poly.pdbx_strand_id
1 'polypeptide(L)'
;METTTTNFNGAASNLHAAPTSKPPPPRLLNYTCDKVQRALEHLASIELLDLCNEAKVERCRAPRDLSSCGRAVESVLNTCGHASLCPECSQRCDNCPICRIPVSKNGNRLRLRLYYECIEAGLISKRCDDRFQEKEEAEQLLTADVERLYSLFDVAIENNLVSLICHCILLYPTDVTDVCMDESAVSSDPIVAFLLDEVVVKDWCKRIFRIIVAELHKICILTI
;
A
#
# COMPACT_ATOMS: atom_id res chain seq x y z
N MET A 1 27.42 -58.27 -25.30
CA MET A 1 27.20 -56.91 -25.80
C MET A 1 26.11 -56.32 -24.93
N GLU A 2 26.50 -55.32 -24.16
CA GLU A 2 25.73 -54.68 -23.09
C GLU A 2 24.47 -53.99 -23.60
N THR A 3 23.41 -53.98 -22.80
CA THR A 3 22.50 -52.82 -22.71
C THR A 3 21.70 -52.90 -21.41
N THR A 4 22.34 -52.31 -20.40
CA THR A 4 21.83 -51.61 -19.22
C THR A 4 20.31 -51.50 -19.09
N THR A 5 19.75 -52.24 -18.13
CA THR A 5 18.43 -52.00 -17.54
C THR A 5 18.65 -51.20 -16.26
N THR A 6 18.34 -49.91 -16.24
CA THR A 6 18.40 -49.08 -15.04
C THR A 6 17.16 -49.31 -14.17
N ASN A 7 17.34 -50.15 -13.16
CA ASN A 7 16.52 -50.16 -11.94
C ASN A 7 16.78 -48.87 -11.15
N PHE A 8 15.73 -48.13 -10.79
CA PHE A 8 15.77 -47.19 -9.67
C PHE A 8 14.81 -47.68 -8.58
N ASN A 9 15.38 -48.36 -7.59
CA ASN A 9 14.73 -48.65 -6.32
C ASN A 9 14.73 -47.39 -5.43
N GLY A 10 13.67 -47.25 -4.65
CA GLY A 10 13.38 -46.10 -3.80
C GLY A 10 14.33 -45.90 -2.63
N ALA A 11 14.30 -44.66 -2.14
CA ALA A 11 14.68 -44.28 -0.79
C ALA A 11 13.70 -43.20 -0.31
N ALA A 12 12.89 -43.56 0.69
CA ALA A 12 12.04 -42.67 1.44
C ALA A 12 12.88 -41.79 2.40
N SER A 13 12.23 -40.76 2.97
CA SER A 13 12.67 -39.89 4.09
C SER A 13 13.42 -38.63 3.61
N ASN A 14 13.10 -37.38 3.97
CA ASN A 14 12.39 -36.82 5.11
C ASN A 14 11.71 -35.49 4.71
N LEU A 15 10.39 -35.37 4.89
CA LEU A 15 9.71 -34.07 4.92
C LEU A 15 9.91 -33.47 6.32
N HIS A 16 10.80 -32.50 6.44
CA HIS A 16 10.85 -31.65 7.63
C HIS A 16 9.57 -30.81 7.68
N ALA A 17 8.68 -31.18 8.61
CA ALA A 17 7.54 -30.38 9.00
C ALA A 17 8.06 -29.03 9.54
N ALA A 18 7.73 -27.96 8.83
CA ALA A 18 7.93 -26.60 9.33
C ALA A 18 7.04 -26.39 10.57
N PRO A 19 7.55 -25.78 11.65
CA PRO A 19 6.75 -25.53 12.85
C PRO A 19 5.62 -24.57 12.49
N THR A 20 4.39 -24.98 12.77
CA THR A 20 3.19 -24.16 12.69
C THR A 20 3.31 -23.01 13.68
N SER A 21 3.72 -21.84 13.18
CA SER A 21 3.66 -20.61 13.97
C SER A 21 2.19 -20.30 14.27
N LYS A 22 1.85 -20.22 15.56
CA LYS A 22 0.56 -19.70 15.99
C LYS A 22 0.36 -18.30 15.39
N PRO A 23 -0.85 -17.96 14.90
CA PRO A 23 -1.13 -16.60 14.49
C PRO A 23 -0.85 -15.67 15.68
N PRO A 24 -0.16 -14.53 15.47
CA PRO A 24 0.07 -13.57 16.53
C PRO A 24 -1.27 -13.17 17.15
N PRO A 25 -1.33 -12.95 18.47
CA PRO A 25 -2.57 -12.53 19.12
C PRO A 25 -3.08 -11.25 18.46
N PRO A 26 -4.41 -11.09 18.32
CA PRO A 26 -4.98 -9.86 17.79
C PRO A 26 -4.42 -8.70 18.60
N ARG A 27 -3.71 -7.80 17.93
CA ARG A 27 -3.28 -6.55 18.56
C ARG A 27 -4.57 -5.87 19.01
N LEU A 28 -4.77 -5.72 20.31
CA LEU A 28 -5.89 -4.94 20.84
C LEU A 28 -5.67 -3.49 20.42
N LEU A 29 -6.19 -3.14 19.25
CA LEU A 29 -6.18 -1.79 18.71
C LEU A 29 -6.99 -0.90 19.65
N ASN A 30 -6.37 0.17 20.14
CA ASN A 30 -7.06 1.15 20.97
C ASN A 30 -7.76 2.17 20.08
N TYR A 31 -9.02 1.89 19.73
CA TYR A 31 -9.84 2.76 18.87
C TYR A 31 -10.15 4.14 19.46
N THR A 32 -9.96 4.32 20.78
CA THR A 32 -10.09 5.64 21.41
C THR A 32 -8.78 6.45 21.37
N CYS A 33 -7.74 5.93 20.72
CA CYS A 33 -6.49 6.65 20.51
C CYS A 33 -6.66 7.69 19.40
N ASP A 34 -6.29 8.94 19.68
CA ASP A 34 -6.38 10.03 18.70
C ASP A 34 -5.70 9.72 17.37
N LYS A 35 -4.60 8.95 17.38
CA LYS A 35 -3.89 8.56 16.14
C LYS A 35 -4.73 7.62 15.27
N VAL A 36 -5.41 6.66 15.90
CA VAL A 36 -6.30 5.71 15.21
C VAL A 36 -7.50 6.45 14.65
N GLN A 37 -8.13 7.29 15.45
CA GLN A 37 -9.29 8.07 15.01
C GLN A 37 -8.95 8.99 13.84
N ARG A 38 -7.86 9.76 13.92
CA ARG A 38 -7.43 10.65 12.83
C ARG A 38 -7.13 9.89 11.53
N ALA A 39 -6.45 8.75 11.61
CA ALA A 39 -6.13 7.94 10.43
C ALA A 39 -7.39 7.38 9.76
N LEU A 40 -8.35 6.89 10.56
CA LEU A 40 -9.62 6.37 10.06
C LEU A 40 -10.52 7.48 9.50
N GLU A 41 -10.56 8.65 10.13
CA GLU A 41 -11.28 9.81 9.60
C GLU A 41 -10.70 10.26 8.27
N HIS A 42 -9.36 10.37 8.17
CA HIS A 42 -8.69 10.72 6.92
C HIS A 42 -8.95 9.68 5.83
N LEU A 43 -8.86 8.38 6.15
CA LEU A 43 -9.21 7.29 5.23
C LEU A 43 -10.69 7.31 4.80
N ALA A 44 -11.61 7.68 5.70
CA ALA A 44 -13.03 7.73 5.38
C ALA A 44 -13.40 8.90 4.47
N SER A 45 -12.62 10.01 4.51
CA SER A 45 -12.87 11.22 3.72
C SER A 45 -12.08 11.32 2.43
N ILE A 46 -11.15 10.39 2.17
CA ILE A 46 -10.24 10.48 1.03
C ILE A 46 -10.95 10.13 -0.30
N GLU A 47 -10.60 10.86 -1.35
CA GLU A 47 -11.03 10.54 -2.71
C GLU A 47 -10.19 9.42 -3.32
N LEU A 48 -10.73 8.72 -4.33
CA LEU A 48 -10.07 7.55 -4.92
C LEU A 48 -8.69 7.90 -5.53
N LEU A 49 -8.62 9.03 -6.25
CA LEU A 49 -7.36 9.48 -6.86
C LEU A 49 -6.30 9.77 -5.78
N ASP A 50 -6.72 10.40 -4.69
CA ASP A 50 -5.84 10.70 -3.55
C ASP A 50 -5.46 9.44 -2.77
N LEU A 51 -6.34 8.43 -2.69
CA LEU A 51 -6.00 7.14 -2.10
C LEU A 51 -4.89 6.44 -2.88
N CYS A 52 -4.96 6.45 -4.21
CA CYS A 52 -3.89 5.95 -5.07
C CYS A 52 -2.61 6.77 -4.92
N ASN A 53 -2.74 8.10 -4.84
CA ASN A 53 -1.59 8.97 -4.54
C ASN A 53 -0.98 8.64 -3.19
N GLU A 54 -1.76 8.30 -2.16
CA GLU A 54 -1.27 7.93 -0.83
C GLU A 54 -0.62 6.53 -0.78
N ALA A 55 -1.08 5.60 -1.63
CA ALA A 55 -0.46 4.29 -1.78
C ALA A 55 0.91 4.37 -2.48
N LYS A 56 1.09 5.30 -3.43
CA LYS A 56 2.30 5.42 -4.24
C LYS A 56 3.58 5.65 -3.43
N VAL A 57 4.64 4.91 -3.72
CA VAL A 57 5.98 5.10 -3.18
C VAL A 57 6.63 6.30 -3.84
N GLU A 58 6.73 7.41 -3.09
CA GLU A 58 7.41 8.62 -3.55
C GLU A 58 8.85 8.65 -3.03
N ARG A 59 9.77 9.17 -3.84
CA ARG A 59 11.19 9.30 -3.51
C ARG A 59 11.61 10.75 -3.39
N CYS A 60 12.54 11.01 -2.49
CA CYS A 60 13.01 12.35 -2.19
C CYS A 60 13.69 12.96 -3.42
N ARG A 61 13.17 14.09 -3.91
CA ARG A 61 13.61 14.81 -5.12
C ARG A 61 14.52 16.00 -4.79
N ALA A 62 15.25 15.91 -3.68
CA ALA A 62 16.19 16.94 -3.29
C ALA A 62 17.20 17.24 -4.41
N PRO A 63 17.55 18.51 -4.68
CA PRO A 63 18.49 18.87 -5.74
C PRO A 63 19.88 18.26 -5.53
N ARG A 64 20.68 18.22 -6.62
CA ARG A 64 21.94 17.46 -6.73
C ARG A 64 23.06 17.87 -5.75
N ASP A 65 22.95 19.01 -5.08
CA ASP A 65 23.89 19.45 -4.03
C ASP A 65 23.80 18.58 -2.76
N LEU A 66 22.68 17.88 -2.61
CA LEU A 66 22.46 16.78 -1.69
C LEU A 66 22.54 15.52 -2.55
N SER A 67 23.65 14.76 -2.46
CA SER A 67 23.83 13.44 -3.12
C SER A 67 22.48 12.75 -3.29
N SER A 68 21.95 12.71 -4.54
CA SER A 68 20.53 12.54 -4.87
C SER A 68 19.81 11.64 -3.87
N CYS A 69 19.13 12.24 -2.89
CA CYS A 69 18.76 11.57 -1.65
C CYS A 69 18.00 10.27 -1.91
N GLY A 70 17.00 10.30 -2.79
CA GLY A 70 16.33 9.09 -3.31
C GLY A 70 15.57 8.25 -2.29
N ARG A 71 15.63 8.59 -0.98
CA ARG A 71 14.93 7.92 0.11
C ARG A 71 13.43 8.02 -0.06
N ALA A 72 12.70 6.98 0.35
CA ALA A 72 11.25 6.99 0.38
C ALA A 72 10.73 8.15 1.25
N VAL A 73 9.66 8.79 0.78
CA VAL A 73 9.05 9.96 1.41
C VAL A 73 7.77 9.54 2.11
N GLU A 74 7.81 9.64 3.44
CA GLU A 74 6.69 9.27 4.32
C GLU A 74 5.73 10.44 4.60
N SER A 75 6.03 11.64 4.10
CA SER A 75 5.33 12.88 4.46
C SER A 75 5.17 13.82 3.27
N VAL A 76 4.10 14.59 3.29
CA VAL A 76 3.84 15.67 2.33
C VAL A 76 4.28 17.02 2.90
N LEU A 77 4.66 17.94 2.02
CA LEU A 77 4.87 19.35 2.39
C LEU A 77 3.53 20.01 2.71
N ASN A 78 3.37 20.59 3.90
CA ASN A 78 2.12 21.26 4.29
C ASN A 78 1.77 22.45 3.40
N THR A 79 2.76 23.07 2.75
CA THR A 79 2.54 24.25 1.90
C THR A 79 1.95 23.93 0.54
N CYS A 80 2.06 22.68 0.07
CA CYS A 80 1.61 22.33 -1.29
C CYS A 80 1.11 20.89 -1.47
N GLY A 81 1.11 20.05 -0.43
CA GLY A 81 0.66 18.65 -0.50
C GLY A 81 1.62 17.68 -1.19
N HIS A 82 2.75 18.13 -1.76
CA HIS A 82 3.66 17.25 -2.48
C HIS A 82 4.55 16.41 -1.56
N ALA A 83 4.56 15.08 -1.76
CA ALA A 83 5.49 14.12 -1.18
C ALA A 83 6.86 14.16 -1.85
N SER A 84 7.53 15.31 -1.79
CA SER A 84 8.73 15.59 -2.62
C SER A 84 10.06 15.56 -1.86
N LEU A 85 10.03 15.64 -0.54
CA LEU A 85 11.21 15.78 0.31
C LEU A 85 11.08 14.91 1.56
N CYS A 86 12.13 14.18 1.90
CA CYS A 86 12.25 13.51 3.20
C CYS A 86 12.45 14.55 4.34
N PRO A 87 12.25 14.17 5.61
CA PRO A 87 12.38 15.09 6.76
C PRO A 87 13.68 15.89 6.78
N GLU A 88 14.81 15.26 6.48
CA GLU A 88 16.13 15.89 6.54
C GLU A 88 16.35 16.84 5.34
N CYS A 89 15.91 16.48 4.14
CA CYS A 89 16.02 17.37 2.97
C CYS A 89 15.04 18.55 3.07
N SER A 90 13.88 18.38 3.70
CA SER A 90 12.93 19.48 3.95
C SER A 90 13.50 20.59 4.85
N GLN A 91 14.56 20.30 5.60
CA GLN A 91 15.27 21.28 6.40
C GLN A 91 16.24 22.14 5.59
N ARG A 92 16.74 21.60 4.48
CA ARG A 92 17.81 22.17 3.65
C ARG A 92 17.28 22.83 2.38
N CYS A 93 16.11 22.43 1.90
CA CYS A 93 15.48 23.00 0.72
C CYS A 93 14.55 24.17 1.09
N ASP A 94 14.70 25.30 0.39
CA ASP A 94 13.82 26.47 0.56
C ASP A 94 12.51 26.36 -0.24
N ASN A 95 12.49 25.56 -1.31
CA ASN A 95 11.35 25.43 -2.23
C ASN A 95 11.05 23.96 -2.52
N CYS A 96 9.77 23.65 -2.75
CA CYS A 96 9.34 22.33 -3.22
C CYS A 96 10.00 22.01 -4.58
N PRO A 97 10.66 20.86 -4.75
CA PRO A 97 11.28 20.46 -6.02
C PRO A 97 10.28 20.26 -7.18
N ILE A 98 9.00 20.08 -6.88
CA ILE A 98 7.95 19.82 -7.86
C ILE A 98 7.33 21.14 -8.34
N CYS A 99 6.71 21.91 -7.43
CA CYS A 99 5.96 23.11 -7.79
C CYS A 99 6.64 24.44 -7.44
N ARG A 100 7.85 24.40 -6.85
CA ARG A 100 8.63 25.57 -6.42
C ARG A 100 7.98 26.48 -5.36
N ILE A 101 6.83 26.12 -4.80
CA ILE A 101 6.23 26.80 -3.65
C ILE A 101 7.22 26.75 -2.46
N PRO A 102 7.43 27.86 -1.72
CA PRO A 102 8.32 27.89 -0.56
C PRO A 102 7.95 26.84 0.49
N VAL A 103 8.97 26.20 1.08
CA VAL A 103 8.82 25.28 2.21
C VAL A 103 8.75 26.11 3.49
N SER A 104 7.80 25.77 4.37
CA SER A 104 7.68 26.41 5.68
C SER A 104 8.99 26.26 6.47
N LYS A 105 9.45 27.34 7.12
CA LYS A 105 10.64 27.29 7.99
C LYS A 105 10.32 26.95 9.46
N ASN A 106 9.03 26.87 9.81
CA ASN A 106 8.59 26.63 11.19
C ASN A 106 8.45 25.13 11.49
N GLY A 107 8.10 24.75 12.72
CA GLY A 107 8.00 23.34 13.14
C GLY A 107 6.90 22.51 12.44
N ASN A 108 6.00 23.14 11.69
CA ASN A 108 4.89 22.48 10.99
C ASN A 108 5.14 22.41 9.46
N ARG A 109 6.25 21.78 9.04
CA ARG A 109 6.65 21.69 7.61
C ARG A 109 6.01 20.54 6.87
N LEU A 110 5.87 19.41 7.56
CA LEU A 110 5.51 18.13 6.99
C LEU A 110 4.32 17.55 7.73
N ARG A 111 3.46 16.84 7.00
CA ARG A 111 2.41 15.97 7.53
C ARG A 111 2.63 14.55 7.02
N LEU A 112 2.42 13.56 7.88
CA LEU A 112 2.49 12.16 7.47
C LEU A 112 1.46 11.86 6.37
N ARG A 113 1.83 10.97 5.48
CA ARG A 113 0.96 10.43 4.44
C ARG A 113 0.04 9.37 5.02
N LEU A 114 -1.16 9.20 4.47
CA LEU A 114 -2.21 8.33 5.04
C LEU A 114 -1.70 6.90 5.29
N TYR A 115 -0.97 6.31 4.35
CA TYR A 115 -0.37 4.99 4.52
C TYR A 115 0.49 4.89 5.78
N TYR A 116 1.30 5.93 6.05
CA TYR A 116 2.18 5.99 7.21
C TYR A 116 1.45 6.40 8.49
N GLU A 117 0.38 7.20 8.40
CA GLU A 117 -0.53 7.47 9.52
C GLU A 117 -1.17 6.15 10.00
N CYS A 118 -1.61 5.29 9.09
CA CYS A 118 -2.14 3.96 9.40
C CYS A 118 -1.07 3.03 10.03
N ILE A 119 0.19 3.11 9.60
CA ILE A 119 1.30 2.39 10.25
C ILE A 119 1.52 2.93 11.67
N GLU A 120 1.58 4.24 11.85
CA GLU A 120 1.82 4.87 13.16
C GLU A 120 0.68 4.56 14.15
N ALA A 121 -0.56 4.51 13.64
CA ALA A 121 -1.74 4.10 14.40
C ALA A 121 -1.77 2.59 14.71
N GLY A 122 -0.91 1.78 14.08
CA GLY A 122 -0.88 0.33 14.22
C GLY A 122 -1.97 -0.40 13.45
N LEU A 123 -2.71 0.30 12.59
CA LEU A 123 -3.74 -0.26 11.68
C LEU A 123 -3.09 -1.11 10.58
N ILE A 124 -1.92 -0.70 10.11
CA ILE A 124 -1.10 -1.50 9.19
C ILE A 124 0.09 -2.04 9.96
N SER A 125 0.26 -3.36 9.95
CA SER A 125 1.48 -3.95 10.49
C SER A 125 2.64 -3.62 9.56
N LYS A 126 3.60 -2.82 10.04
CA LYS A 126 4.86 -2.56 9.33
C LYS A 126 5.52 -3.91 9.02
N ARG A 127 5.51 -4.34 7.75
CA ARG A 127 6.38 -5.43 7.30
C ARG A 127 7.80 -4.89 7.38
N CYS A 128 8.71 -5.60 8.04
CA CYS A 128 10.09 -5.14 8.25
C CYS A 128 10.93 -5.05 6.96
N ASP A 129 10.36 -5.37 5.79
CA ASP A 129 11.08 -5.52 4.52
C ASP A 129 11.38 -4.22 3.76
N ASP A 130 10.88 -3.05 4.20
CA ASP A 130 11.23 -1.74 3.62
C ASP A 130 12.75 -1.42 3.67
N ARG A 131 13.57 -2.23 4.36
CA ARG A 131 15.01 -2.03 4.54
C ARG A 131 15.90 -2.78 3.56
N PHE A 132 15.38 -3.70 2.74
CA PHE A 132 16.22 -4.50 1.84
C PHE A 132 15.51 -4.80 0.52
N GLN A 133 15.84 -4.05 -0.53
CA GLN A 133 16.00 -4.55 -1.91
C GLN A 133 16.46 -3.41 -2.84
N GLU A 134 17.77 -3.14 -2.84
CA GLU A 134 18.44 -2.45 -3.96
C GLU A 134 18.78 -3.50 -5.04
N LYS A 135 17.81 -3.89 -5.87
CA LYS A 135 17.98 -4.34 -7.29
C LYS A 135 16.73 -5.06 -7.80
N GLU A 136 15.85 -4.28 -8.41
CA GLU A 136 14.91 -4.54 -9.54
C GLU A 136 13.78 -3.49 -9.41
N GLU A 137 14.18 -2.22 -9.56
CA GLU A 137 13.47 -1.09 -8.95
C GLU A 137 12.09 -0.77 -9.58
N ALA A 138 11.76 -1.17 -10.80
CA ALA A 138 10.48 -0.79 -11.42
C ALA A 138 9.34 -1.78 -11.09
N GLU A 139 9.57 -3.09 -11.26
CA GLU A 139 8.57 -4.12 -10.95
C GLU A 139 8.37 -4.28 -9.44
N GLN A 140 9.44 -4.11 -8.63
CA GLN A 140 9.33 -4.12 -7.16
C GLN A 140 8.56 -2.90 -6.62
N LEU A 141 8.70 -1.71 -7.24
CA LEU A 141 7.94 -0.52 -6.83
C LEU A 141 6.46 -0.63 -7.20
N LEU A 142 6.12 -1.11 -8.40
CA LEU A 142 4.72 -1.38 -8.78
C LEU A 142 4.07 -2.41 -7.84
N THR A 143 4.84 -3.42 -7.43
CA THR A 143 4.40 -4.40 -6.42
C THR A 143 4.16 -3.73 -5.07
N ALA A 144 5.07 -2.85 -4.63
CA ALA A 144 4.93 -2.11 -3.37
C ALA A 144 3.73 -1.16 -3.37
N ASP A 145 3.47 -0.44 -4.47
CA ASP A 145 2.34 0.47 -4.62
C ASP A 145 1.01 -0.28 -4.49
N VAL A 146 0.88 -1.44 -5.17
CA VAL A 146 -0.29 -2.31 -5.08
C VAL A 146 -0.45 -2.89 -3.66
N GLU A 147 0.64 -3.34 -3.03
CA GLU A 147 0.59 -3.86 -1.66
C GLU A 147 0.16 -2.78 -0.65
N ARG A 148 0.59 -1.54 -0.83
CA ARG A 148 0.17 -0.40 -0.01
C ARG A 148 -1.31 -0.10 -0.19
N LEU A 149 -1.79 -0.09 -1.43
CA LEU A 149 -3.21 0.08 -1.73
C LEU A 149 -4.06 -1.03 -1.10
N TYR A 150 -3.65 -2.29 -1.25
CA TYR A 150 -4.34 -3.42 -0.63
C TYR A 150 -4.36 -3.31 0.89
N SER A 151 -3.26 -2.85 1.50
CA SER A 151 -3.22 -2.63 2.95
C SER A 151 -4.22 -1.56 3.40
N LEU A 152 -4.39 -0.48 2.62
CA LEU A 152 -5.41 0.55 2.90
C LEU A 152 -6.83 -0.01 2.73
N PHE A 153 -7.07 -0.85 1.73
CA PHE A 153 -8.35 -1.54 1.57
C PHE A 153 -8.65 -2.54 2.69
N ASP A 154 -7.64 -3.29 3.14
CA ASP A 154 -7.73 -4.19 4.29
C ASP A 154 -8.15 -3.39 5.54
N VAL A 155 -7.48 -2.27 5.82
CA VAL A 155 -7.87 -1.36 6.91
C VAL A 155 -9.31 -0.87 6.74
N ALA A 156 -9.71 -0.48 5.54
CA ALA A 156 -11.07 0.00 5.28
C ALA A 156 -12.13 -1.08 5.58
N ILE A 157 -11.94 -2.31 5.10
CA ILE A 157 -12.86 -3.42 5.41
C ILE A 157 -12.89 -3.74 6.90
N GLU A 158 -11.72 -3.86 7.54
CA GLU A 158 -11.62 -4.20 8.96
C GLU A 158 -12.28 -3.16 9.87
N ASN A 159 -12.41 -1.92 9.38
CA ASN A 159 -12.98 -0.78 10.12
C ASN A 159 -14.37 -0.36 9.60
N ASN A 160 -15.05 -1.22 8.84
CA ASN A 160 -16.40 -0.99 8.31
C ASN A 160 -16.53 0.26 7.41
N LEU A 161 -15.44 0.71 6.78
CA LEU A 161 -15.43 1.77 5.77
C LEU A 161 -15.81 1.23 4.39
N VAL A 162 -16.88 0.43 4.35
CA VAL A 162 -17.34 -0.28 3.15
C VAL A 162 -17.76 0.69 2.06
N SER A 163 -18.23 1.90 2.42
CA SER A 163 -18.53 2.96 1.47
C SER A 163 -17.33 3.31 0.59
N LEU A 164 -16.11 3.37 1.14
CA LEU A 164 -14.89 3.64 0.36
C LEU A 164 -14.66 2.55 -0.69
N ILE A 165 -14.76 1.28 -0.26
CA ILE A 165 -14.60 0.12 -1.14
C ILE A 165 -15.68 0.07 -2.22
N CYS A 166 -16.93 0.35 -1.85
CA CYS A 166 -18.04 0.43 -2.79
C CYS A 166 -17.85 1.55 -3.80
N HIS A 167 -17.37 2.74 -3.41
CA HIS A 167 -17.04 3.79 -4.37
C HIS A 167 -15.94 3.33 -5.35
N CYS A 168 -14.89 2.64 -4.85
CA CYS A 168 -13.85 2.07 -5.72
C CYS A 168 -14.43 1.07 -6.75
N ILE A 169 -15.36 0.21 -6.32
CA ILE A 169 -15.93 -0.85 -7.15
C ILE A 169 -17.05 -0.35 -8.08
N LEU A 170 -17.87 0.60 -7.63
CA LEU A 170 -19.09 1.05 -8.33
C LEU A 170 -18.87 2.25 -9.25
N LEU A 171 -17.89 3.12 -8.98
CA LEU A 171 -17.55 4.23 -9.87
C LEU A 171 -16.74 3.77 -11.09
N TYR A 172 -15.90 2.75 -10.94
CA TYR A 172 -15.12 2.20 -12.05
C TYR A 172 -15.96 1.73 -13.26
N PRO A 173 -17.12 1.05 -13.10
CA PRO A 173 -17.96 0.67 -14.24
C PRO A 173 -18.81 1.81 -14.81
N THR A 174 -18.96 2.95 -14.12
CA THR A 174 -19.80 4.07 -14.61
C THR A 174 -19.00 5.17 -15.28
N ASP A 175 -17.76 5.43 -14.84
CA ASP A 175 -16.92 6.47 -15.43
C ASP A 175 -16.33 6.07 -16.79
N VAL A 176 -16.09 4.78 -17.05
CA VAL A 176 -15.51 4.34 -18.35
C VAL A 176 -16.51 4.41 -19.51
N THR A 177 -17.82 4.37 -19.22
CA THR A 177 -18.87 4.47 -20.25
C THR A 177 -19.39 5.88 -20.50
N ASP A 178 -19.22 6.84 -19.57
CA ASP A 178 -19.70 8.22 -19.73
C ASP A 178 -18.61 9.31 -19.70
N VAL A 179 -17.33 8.99 -19.50
CA VAL A 179 -16.23 9.97 -19.46
C VAL A 179 -15.32 9.85 -20.71
N CYS A 180 -15.89 10.08 -21.89
CA CYS A 180 -15.10 10.25 -23.12
C CYS A 180 -14.88 11.73 -23.52
N MET A 181 -15.09 12.69 -22.61
CA MET A 181 -15.01 14.13 -22.92
C MET A 181 -14.42 15.02 -21.80
N ASP A 182 -13.64 14.49 -20.85
CA ASP A 182 -12.87 15.34 -19.94
C ASP A 182 -11.40 14.90 -19.90
N GLU A 183 -10.54 15.71 -20.51
CA GLU A 183 -9.09 15.48 -20.56
C GLU A 183 -8.42 15.59 -19.17
N SER A 184 -9.15 16.05 -18.15
CA SER A 184 -8.68 16.07 -16.75
C SER A 184 -9.07 14.83 -15.93
N ALA A 185 -9.93 13.94 -16.47
CA ALA A 185 -10.40 12.75 -15.76
C ALA A 185 -9.45 11.54 -15.87
N VAL A 186 -8.45 11.61 -16.74
CA VAL A 186 -7.41 10.59 -16.86
C VAL A 186 -6.16 11.09 -16.15
N SER A 187 -5.77 10.41 -15.06
CA SER A 187 -4.50 10.70 -14.39
C SER A 187 -3.34 10.64 -15.39
N SER A 188 -2.61 11.74 -15.53
CA SER A 188 -1.37 11.77 -16.32
C SER A 188 -0.23 10.97 -15.69
N ASP A 189 -0.41 10.50 -14.45
CA ASP A 189 0.53 9.65 -13.74
C ASP A 189 0.25 8.17 -14.05
N PRO A 190 1.15 7.46 -14.76
CA PRO A 190 0.94 6.08 -15.18
C PRO A 190 0.84 5.10 -14.00
N ILE A 191 1.43 5.40 -12.85
CA ILE A 191 1.33 4.55 -11.66
C ILE A 191 -0.07 4.68 -11.07
N VAL A 192 -0.57 5.91 -10.95
CA VAL A 192 -1.93 6.16 -10.46
C VAL A 192 -2.95 5.55 -11.42
N ALA A 193 -2.77 5.70 -12.73
CA ALA A 193 -3.62 5.07 -13.72
C ALA A 193 -3.62 3.53 -13.59
N PHE A 194 -2.45 2.93 -13.32
CA PHE A 194 -2.33 1.49 -13.07
C PHE A 194 -3.00 1.06 -11.75
N LEU A 195 -2.86 1.82 -10.66
CA LEU A 195 -3.50 1.52 -9.38
C LEU A 195 -5.02 1.63 -9.45
N LEU A 196 -5.52 2.50 -10.33
CA LEU A 196 -6.95 2.61 -10.65
C LEU A 196 -7.44 1.46 -11.52
N ASP A 197 -6.56 0.68 -12.16
CA ASP A 197 -6.95 -0.39 -13.08
C ASP A 197 -7.86 -1.43 -12.40
N GLU A 198 -8.91 -1.82 -13.12
CA GLU A 198 -9.91 -2.79 -12.66
C GLU A 198 -9.29 -4.07 -12.12
N VAL A 199 -8.20 -4.54 -12.73
CA VAL A 199 -7.55 -5.80 -12.38
C VAL A 199 -7.03 -5.75 -10.95
N VAL A 200 -6.45 -4.61 -10.54
CA VAL A 200 -5.92 -4.42 -9.18
C VAL A 200 -7.04 -4.55 -8.15
N VAL A 201 -8.15 -3.83 -8.35
CA VAL A 201 -9.29 -3.89 -7.42
C VAL A 201 -9.95 -5.27 -7.43
N LYS A 202 -10.15 -5.88 -8.61
CA LYS A 202 -10.73 -7.23 -8.75
C LYS A 202 -9.89 -8.29 -8.07
N ASP A 203 -8.57 -8.22 -8.16
CA ASP A 203 -7.68 -9.21 -7.58
C ASP A 203 -7.65 -9.12 -6.05
N TRP A 204 -7.72 -7.91 -5.49
CA TRP A 204 -7.96 -7.74 -4.07
C TRP A 204 -9.31 -8.31 -3.63
N CYS A 205 -10.40 -8.02 -4.35
CA CYS A 205 -11.73 -8.57 -4.05
C CYS A 205 -11.73 -10.10 -4.07
N LYS A 206 -11.10 -10.73 -5.08
CA LYS A 206 -10.94 -12.20 -5.14
C LYS A 206 -10.16 -12.73 -3.95
N ARG A 207 -9.10 -12.04 -3.52
CA ARG A 207 -8.30 -12.42 -2.35
C ARG A 207 -9.14 -12.40 -1.08
N ILE A 208 -9.86 -11.31 -0.81
CA ILE A 208 -10.73 -11.19 0.37
C ILE A 208 -11.84 -12.23 0.37
N PHE A 209 -12.50 -12.44 -0.78
CA PHE A 209 -13.53 -13.46 -0.91
C PHE A 209 -13.02 -14.86 -0.57
N ARG A 210 -11.82 -15.23 -1.05
CA ARG A 210 -11.18 -16.51 -0.72
C ARG A 210 -10.89 -16.64 0.78
N ILE A 211 -10.44 -15.57 1.43
CA ILE A 211 -10.20 -15.55 2.88
C ILE A 211 -11.52 -15.78 3.63
N ILE A 212 -12.58 -15.05 3.29
CA ILE A 212 -13.90 -15.19 3.91
C ILE A 212 -14.42 -16.62 3.75
N VAL A 213 -14.35 -17.18 2.53
CA VAL A 213 -14.78 -18.57 2.27
C VAL A 213 -13.97 -19.56 3.11
N ALA A 214 -12.66 -19.36 3.24
CA ALA A 214 -11.81 -20.23 4.04
C ALA A 214 -12.16 -20.17 5.54
N GLU A 215 -12.43 -18.97 6.09
CA GLU A 215 -12.85 -18.81 7.48
C GLU A 215 -14.24 -19.40 7.73
N LEU A 216 -15.20 -19.16 6.83
CA LEU A 216 -16.53 -19.78 6.90
C LEU A 216 -16.45 -21.31 6.86
N HIS A 217 -15.60 -21.87 6.00
CA HIS A 217 -15.41 -23.31 5.92
C HIS A 217 -14.84 -23.90 7.22
N LYS A 218 -13.88 -23.22 7.86
CA LYS A 218 -13.36 -23.61 9.18
C LYS A 218 -14.47 -23.62 10.23
N ILE A 219 -15.31 -22.59 10.25
CA ILE A 219 -16.44 -22.51 11.18
C ILE A 219 -17.39 -23.68 10.91
N CYS A 220 -17.84 -23.87 9.67
CA CYS A 220 -18.77 -24.94 9.31
C CYS A 220 -18.26 -26.35 9.64
N ILE A 221 -16.96 -26.61 9.51
CA ILE A 221 -16.37 -27.91 9.87
C ILE A 221 -16.23 -28.07 11.39
N LEU A 222 -15.99 -27.01 12.15
CA LEU A 222 -15.87 -27.06 13.60
C LEU A 222 -17.22 -27.20 14.33
N THR A 223 -18.34 -26.98 13.64
CA THR A 223 -19.70 -27.17 14.18
C THR A 223 -20.32 -28.54 13.91
N ILE A 224 -19.59 -29.45 13.24
CA ILE A 224 -19.98 -30.86 12.98
C ILE A 224 -19.18 -31.78 13.90
#